data_AF-A0A936YPL4-F1
#
_entry.id   AF-A0A936YPL4-F1
#
_cell.length_a   1.000
_cell.length_b   1.000
_cell.length_c   1.000
_cell.angle_alpha   90.00
_cell.angle_beta   90.00
_cell.angle_gamma   90.00
#
_symmetry.space_group_name_H-M   'P 1'
#
loop_
_entity.id
_entity.type
_entity.pdbx_description
1 polymer ?
#
loop_
_entity_poly.entity_id
_entity_poly.type
_entity_poly.pdbx_seq_one_letter_code
_entity_poly.pdbx_strand_id
1 'polypeptide(L)' 'MDASDLSRILPLAFLSPKLTEAILTGRQPADLTLRKLTRGVEVPIEWVKQDELLRG' A
#
# COMPACT_ATOMS: atom_id res chain seq x y z
N MET A 1 3.80 -0.06 -21.41
CA MET A 1 2.92 -0.07 -20.23
C MET A 1 1.51 -0.17 -20.77
N ASP A 2 0.85 -1.29 -20.50
CA ASP A 2 -0.53 -1.52 -20.93
C ASP A 2 -1.52 -1.19 -19.79
N ALA A 3 -2.82 -1.29 -20.06
CA ALA A 3 -3.86 -1.04 -19.06
C ALA A 3 -3.77 -2.00 -17.85
N SER A 4 -3.18 -3.19 -18.04
CA SER A 4 -3.02 -4.19 -16.99
C SER A 4 -1.82 -3.89 -16.07
N ASP A 5 -0.80 -3.18 -16.58
CA ASP A 5 0.29 -2.65 -15.76
C ASP A 5 -0.19 -1.46 -14.93
N LEU A 6 -0.98 -0.57 -15.53
CA LEU A 6 -1.53 0.61 -14.83
C LEU A 6 -2.42 0.21 -13.67
N SER A 7 -3.31 -0.77 -13.85
CA SER A 7 -4.21 -1.24 -12.79
C SER A 7 -3.47 -1.83 -11.59
N ARG A 8 -2.30 -2.44 -11.80
CA ARG A 8 -1.44 -2.98 -10.74
C ARG A 8 -0.71 -1.90 -9.95
N ILE A 9 -0.34 -0.79 -10.59
CA ILE A 9 0.47 0.27 -9.96
C ILE A 9 -0.43 1.32 -9.30
N LEU A 10 -1.62 1.56 -9.84
CA LEU A 10 -2.53 2.60 -9.39
C LEU A 10 -2.80 2.60 -7.87
N PRO A 11 -2.99 1.45 -7.17
CA PRO A 11 -3.17 1.44 -5.72
C PRO A 11 -2.01 2.07 -4.94
N LEU A 12 -0.78 1.98 -5.46
CA LEU A 12 0.41 2.53 -4.80
C LEU A 12 0.42 4.05 -4.80
N ALA A 13 -0.27 4.69 -5.75
CA ALA A 13 -0.41 6.15 -5.80
C ALA A 13 -1.29 6.71 -4.67
N PHE A 14 -2.07 5.86 -4.01
CA PHE A 14 -2.99 6.26 -2.94
C PHE A 14 -2.49 5.90 -1.54
N LEU A 15 -1.24 5.46 -1.40
CA LEU A 15 -0.66 5.19 -0.09
C LEU A 15 -0.59 6.46 0.74
N SER A 16 -0.84 6.34 2.04
CA SER A 16 -0.65 7.43 2.98
C SER A 16 0.84 7.82 3.02
N PRO A 17 1.16 9.09 3.31
CA PRO A 17 2.54 9.51 3.48
C PRO A 17 3.30 8.66 4.52
N LYS A 18 2.61 8.29 5.61
CA LYS A 18 3.19 7.50 6.70
C LYS A 18 3.49 6.06 6.26
N LEU A 19 2.57 5.41 5.55
CA LEU A 19 2.77 4.07 5.02
C LEU A 19 3.89 4.05 3.97
N THR A 20 3.94 5.08 3.11
CA THR A 20 5.02 5.26 2.14
C THR A 20 6.38 5.36 2.83
N GLU A 21 6.50 6.19 3.87
CA GLU A 21 7.74 6.31 4.64
C GLU A 21 8.13 4.98 5.30
N ALA A 22 7.17 4.26 5.91
CA ALA A 22 7.44 2.97 6.52
C ALA A 22 7.99 1.96 5.51
N ILE A 23 7.43 1.91 4.29
CA ILE A 23 7.92 1.04 3.21
C ILE A 23 9.34 1.43 2.78
N LEU A 24 9.58 2.72 2.53
CA LEU A 24 10.88 3.21 2.06
C LEU A 24 11.99 3.03 3.11
N THR A 25 11.62 2.96 4.39
CA THR A 25 12.56 2.78 5.51
C THR A 25 12.63 1.35 6.03
N GLY A 26 11.89 0.40 5.42
CA GLY A 26 11.89 -1.00 5.83
C GLY A 26 11.21 -1.25 7.19
N ARG A 27 10.33 -0.35 7.63
CA ARG A 27 9.58 -0.42 8.89
C ARG A 27 8.14 -0.91 8.72
N GLN A 28 7.74 -1.27 7.50
CA GLN A 28 6.43 -1.88 7.27
C GLN A 28 6.33 -3.26 7.93
N PRO A 29 5.12 -3.68 8.35
CA PRO A 29 4.88 -5.05 8.81
C PRO A 29 5.27 -6.09 7.75
N ALA A 30 5.78 -7.25 8.19
CA ALA A 30 6.25 -8.31 7.29
C ALA A 30 5.12 -8.89 6.40
N ASP A 31 3.87 -8.79 6.86
CA ASP A 31 2.71 -9.25 6.11
C ASP A 31 2.21 -8.21 5.08
N LEU A 32 2.69 -6.96 5.14
CA LEU A 32 2.38 -5.90 4.18
C LEU A 32 3.24 -6.05 2.92
N THR A 33 2.86 -7.00 2.06
CA THR A 33 3.59 -7.32 0.83
C THR A 33 3.14 -6.50 -0.37
N LEU A 34 4.00 -6.36 -1.39
CA LEU A 34 3.66 -5.72 -2.68
C LEU A 34 2.41 -6.37 -3.32
N ARG A 35 2.22 -7.69 -3.15
CA ARG A 35 1.03 -8.39 -3.65
C ARG A 35 -0.25 -7.91 -2.96
N LYS A 36 -0.22 -7.67 -1.63
CA LYS A 36 -1.36 -7.08 -0.92
C LYS A 36 -1.62 -5.64 -1.36
N LEU A 37 -0.56 -4.86 -1.57
CA LEU A 37 -0.67 -3.46 -2.00
C LEU A 37 -1.20 -3.30 -3.43
N THR A 38 -0.87 -4.21 -4.35
CA THR A 38 -1.16 -4.06 -5.80
C THR A 38 -2.34 -4.89 -6.29
N ARG A 39 -2.77 -5.91 -5.55
CA ARG A 39 -3.85 -6.84 -5.95
C ARG A 39 -5.00 -6.90 -4.95
N GLY A 40 -4.94 -6.14 -3.86
CA GLY A 40 -5.83 -6.29 -2.72
C GLY A 40 -7.05 -5.37 -2.78
N VAL A 41 -8.23 -5.99 -2.72
CA VAL A 41 -9.53 -5.39 -2.39
C VAL A 41 -9.57 -4.82 -0.94
N GLU A 42 -8.45 -4.82 -0.22
CA GLU A 42 -8.38 -4.57 1.23
C GLU A 42 -7.51 -3.39 1.66
N VAL A 43 -6.74 -2.73 0.76
CA VAL A 43 -6.06 -1.49 1.17
C VAL A 43 -7.09 -0.35 1.14
N PRO A 44 -7.46 0.22 2.30
CA PRO A 44 -8.48 1.26 2.34
C PRO A 44 -7.99 2.50 1.60
N ILE A 45 -8.87 3.21 0.93
CA ILE A 45 -8.50 4.48 0.29
C ILE A 45 -8.23 5.55 1.36
N GLU A 46 -8.86 5.42 2.53
CA GLU A 46 -8.73 6.38 3.62
C GLU A 46 -7.39 6.19 4.34
N TRP A 47 -6.56 7.23 4.32
CA TRP A 47 -5.24 7.21 4.96
C TRP A 47 -5.26 6.85 6.44
N VAL A 48 -6.30 7.27 7.18
CA VAL A 48 -6.43 6.92 8.61
C VAL A 48 -6.46 5.40 8.80
N LYS A 49 -7.19 4.68 7.95
CA LYS A 49 -7.26 3.21 8.00
C LYS A 49 -5.98 2.56 7.46
N GLN A 50 -5.29 3.20 6.51
CA GLN A 50 -3.97 2.72 6.07
C GLN A 50 -2.92 2.84 7.18
N ASP A 51 -2.95 3.91 7.97
CA ASP A 51 -2.04 4.13 9.08
C ASP A 51 -2.25 3.12 10.22
N GLU A 52 -3.45 2.53 10.33
CA GLU A 52 -3.74 1.44 11.25
C GLU A 52 -3.03 0.14 10.86
N LEU A 53 -2.71 -0.06 9.58
CA LEU A 53 -1.94 -1.22 9.12
C LEU A 53 -0.53 -1.25 9.72
N LEU A 54 0.03 -0.10 10.12
CA LEU A 54 1.35 -0.01 10.76
C LEU A 54 1.33 -0.35 12.26
N ARG A 55 0.16 -0.62 12.84
CA ARG A 55 0.01 -0.85 14.29
C ARG A 55 -0.02 -2.34 14.67
N GLY A 56 0.18 -3.23 13.69
CA GLY A 56 0.25 -4.69 13.87
C GLY A 56 1.53 -5.17 14.54
#